data_AF-A0A3B8L3R8-F1
#
_entry.id   AF-A0A3B8L3R8-F1
#
_cell.length_a   1.000
_cell.length_b   1.000
_cell.length_c   1.000
_cell.angle_alpha   90.00
_cell.angle_beta   90.00
_cell.angle_gamma   90.00
#
_symmetry.space_group_name_H-M   'P 1'
#
loop_
_entity.id
_entity.type
_entity.pdbx_description
1 polymer ?
#
loop_
_entity_poly.entity_id
_entity_poly.type
_entity_poly.pdbx_seq_one_letter_code
_entity_poly.pdbx_strand_id
1 'polypeptide(L)'
;MTARRSEKLLIPMLVAVLSVVTVTGSVDSAPTVAQRRELSAARRTITRASLLIRRKKFDEAEKTLSEAGAAIKKVIDAAKLKPTDRSVAGLLRFLALQQRQLTIKRGGKPKPAPSQAVSFVKDVAPILVSRCGNCHAARASGRLRLDTFAGLTRGGASGPAIRAGNPKASPLMLRIAATNANQRMPKNGAALTGTQIATIGNWIAQGAKFDGNGANTKLRSLKSADGGTPKGTPKPGTVKVAKATGREKVSFVKDVAPTLTTLCATCHGGRNGRGGFSLATFESLLRG
;
A
#
# COMPACT_ATOMS: atom_id res chain seq x y z
N MET A 1 -89.62 20.16 36.04
CA MET A 1 -89.80 18.92 36.82
C MET A 1 -89.57 17.74 35.89
N THR A 2 -88.65 16.83 36.27
CA THR A 2 -88.51 15.39 35.89
C THR A 2 -88.42 15.00 34.41
N ALA A 3 -87.62 14.05 33.92
CA ALA A 3 -86.45 13.28 34.35
C ALA A 3 -86.12 12.30 33.17
N ARG A 4 -84.82 12.05 32.93
CA ARG A 4 -84.17 10.82 32.38
C ARG A 4 -84.61 10.17 31.05
N ARG A 5 -83.62 9.99 30.14
CA ARG A 5 -82.98 8.69 29.75
C ARG A 5 -81.97 8.97 28.62
N SER A 6 -80.65 8.78 28.83
CA SER A 6 -79.90 7.53 28.68
C SER A 6 -79.77 7.06 27.24
N GLU A 7 -78.69 7.44 26.53
CA GLU A 7 -78.20 6.67 25.37
C GLU A 7 -76.70 6.89 25.07
N LYS A 8 -75.93 5.84 25.37
CA LYS A 8 -74.78 5.28 24.61
C LYS A 8 -73.71 6.25 24.09
N LEU A 9 -72.65 6.43 24.87
CA LEU A 9 -71.35 6.87 24.35
C LEU A 9 -70.50 5.62 24.03
N LEU A 10 -70.48 5.23 22.75
CA LEU A 10 -69.50 4.29 22.22
C LEU A 10 -68.13 4.99 22.15
N ILE A 11 -67.15 4.42 22.83
CA ILE A 11 -65.73 4.80 22.76
C ILE A 11 -65.12 4.09 21.54
N PRO A 12 -64.62 4.78 20.51
CA PRO A 12 -63.73 4.15 19.55
C PRO A 12 -62.30 4.18 20.11
N MET A 13 -61.80 2.98 20.37
CA MET A 13 -60.45 2.68 20.81
C MET A 13 -59.44 3.06 19.72
N LEU A 14 -58.76 4.19 19.87
CA LEU A 14 -57.65 4.58 18.99
C LEU A 14 -56.36 3.91 19.50
N VAL A 15 -56.10 2.68 19.06
CA VAL A 15 -54.81 2.00 19.27
C VAL A 15 -53.79 2.64 18.33
N ALA A 16 -53.02 3.61 18.84
CA ALA A 16 -51.84 4.12 18.16
C ALA A 16 -50.76 3.04 18.15
N VAL A 17 -50.62 2.33 17.03
CA VAL A 17 -49.51 1.40 16.78
C VAL A 17 -48.24 2.22 16.57
N LEU A 18 -47.54 2.51 17.68
CA LEU A 18 -46.20 3.08 17.67
C LEU A 18 -45.24 2.00 17.15
N SER A 19 -45.10 1.92 15.83
CA SER A 19 -44.08 1.11 15.18
C SER A 19 -42.71 1.76 15.48
N VAL A 20 -42.09 1.34 16.58
CA VAL A 20 -40.68 1.63 16.84
C VAL A 20 -39.88 0.86 15.79
N VAL A 21 -39.59 1.50 14.67
CA VAL A 21 -38.54 1.06 13.76
C VAL A 21 -37.23 1.27 14.49
N THR A 22 -36.74 0.21 15.15
CA THR A 22 -35.35 0.16 15.57
C THR A 22 -34.50 0.14 14.32
N VAL A 23 -34.03 1.31 13.91
CA VAL A 23 -32.93 1.45 12.96
C VAL A 23 -31.72 0.83 13.66
N THR A 24 -31.46 -0.45 13.41
CA THR A 24 -30.18 -1.07 13.75
C THR A 24 -29.14 -0.51 12.78
N GLY A 25 -28.63 0.67 13.11
CA GLY A 25 -27.43 1.21 12.48
C GLY A 25 -26.32 0.17 12.60
N SER A 26 -25.74 -0.20 11.47
CA SER A 26 -24.55 -1.05 11.41
C SER A 26 -23.38 -0.31 12.03
N VAL A 27 -23.22 -0.45 13.35
CA VAL A 27 -22.00 -0.08 14.04
C VAL A 27 -20.91 -1.01 13.52
N ASP A 28 -19.79 -0.44 13.06
CA ASP A 28 -18.53 -1.16 12.81
C ASP A 28 -18.34 -2.16 13.95
N SER A 29 -18.47 -3.46 13.65
CA SER A 29 -18.77 -4.48 14.66
C SER A 29 -17.57 -4.72 15.57
N ALA A 30 -17.42 -3.87 16.57
CA ALA A 30 -16.42 -4.04 17.62
C ALA A 30 -16.69 -5.37 18.34
N PRO A 31 -15.65 -6.17 18.64
CA PRO A 31 -15.84 -7.46 19.29
C PRO A 31 -16.55 -7.29 20.64
N THR A 32 -17.46 -8.21 20.96
CA THR A 32 -18.22 -8.22 22.21
C THR A 32 -17.30 -8.35 23.43
N VAL A 33 -17.81 -8.08 24.64
CA VAL A 33 -17.04 -8.23 25.89
C VAL A 33 -16.48 -9.66 26.03
N ALA A 34 -17.29 -10.67 25.70
CA ALA A 34 -16.88 -12.07 25.70
C ALA A 34 -15.75 -12.33 24.70
N GLN A 35 -15.89 -11.86 23.45
CA GLN A 35 -14.86 -11.99 22.41
C GLN A 35 -13.55 -11.27 22.79
N ARG A 36 -13.62 -10.10 23.43
CA ARG A 36 -12.44 -9.39 23.94
C ARG A 36 -11.73 -10.17 25.06
N ARG A 37 -12.47 -10.89 25.92
CA ARG A 37 -11.90 -11.78 26.93
C ARG A 37 -11.19 -12.97 26.27
N GLU A 38 -11.78 -13.57 25.24
CA GLU A 38 -11.14 -14.65 24.47
C GLU A 38 -9.85 -14.19 23.78
N LEU A 39 -9.86 -13.04 23.11
CA LEU A 39 -8.65 -12.46 22.49
C LEU A 39 -7.56 -12.16 23.53
N SER A 40 -7.95 -11.69 24.72
CA SER A 40 -7.02 -11.45 25.83
C SER A 40 -6.44 -12.76 26.39
N ALA A 41 -7.24 -13.82 26.45
CA ALA A 41 -6.77 -15.16 26.82
C ALA A 41 -5.77 -15.70 25.79
N ALA A 42 -6.10 -15.61 24.50
CA ALA A 42 -5.18 -16.00 23.42
C ALA A 42 -3.85 -15.23 23.49
N ARG A 43 -3.87 -13.93 23.83
CA ARG A 43 -2.65 -13.16 24.05
C ARG A 43 -1.77 -13.74 25.17
N ARG A 44 -2.36 -14.14 26.30
CA ARG A 44 -1.64 -14.81 27.40
C ARG A 44 -1.05 -16.15 26.95
N THR A 45 -1.79 -16.92 26.15
CA THR A 45 -1.32 -18.18 25.58
C THR A 45 -0.11 -17.97 24.67
N ILE A 46 -0.13 -16.95 23.80
CA ILE A 46 1.04 -16.60 22.97
C ILE A 46 2.23 -16.18 23.83
N THR A 47 2.00 -15.41 24.91
CA THR A 47 3.06 -15.05 25.86
C THR A 47 3.66 -16.30 26.54
N ARG A 48 2.84 -17.28 26.94
CA ARG A 48 3.32 -18.56 27.47
C ARG A 48 4.17 -19.32 26.44
N ALA A 49 3.76 -19.36 25.18
CA ALA A 49 4.56 -19.97 24.12
C ALA A 49 5.94 -19.31 23.99
N SER A 50 6.05 -17.99 24.13
CA SER A 50 7.35 -17.29 24.10
C SER A 50 8.31 -17.77 25.20
N LEU A 51 7.78 -18.16 26.37
CA LEU A 51 8.58 -18.74 27.46
C LEU A 51 9.03 -20.16 27.12
N LEU A 52 8.17 -20.96 26.50
CA LEU A 52 8.49 -22.32 26.04
C LEU A 52 9.59 -22.30 24.97
N ILE A 53 9.52 -21.37 24.01
CA ILE A 53 10.57 -21.16 22.99
C ILE A 53 11.91 -20.84 23.64
N ARG A 54 11.92 -19.95 24.65
CA ARG A 54 13.16 -19.60 25.40
C ARG A 54 13.74 -20.80 26.14
N ARG A 55 12.89 -21.66 26.69
CA ARG A 55 13.26 -22.90 27.37
C ARG A 55 13.57 -24.07 26.42
N LYS A 56 13.63 -23.82 25.09
CA LYS A 56 13.84 -24.83 24.04
C LYS A 56 12.80 -25.96 23.99
N LYS A 57 11.63 -25.76 24.60
CA LYS A 57 10.49 -26.69 24.55
C LYS A 57 9.67 -26.45 23.29
N PHE A 58 10.23 -26.80 22.14
CA PHE A 58 9.70 -26.38 20.83
C PHE A 58 8.35 -27.01 20.47
N ASP A 59 8.16 -28.30 20.73
CA ASP A 59 6.91 -28.98 20.40
C ASP A 59 5.74 -28.51 21.28
N GLU A 60 6.01 -28.28 22.58
CA GLU A 60 5.04 -27.65 23.48
C GLU A 60 4.70 -26.22 23.03
N ALA A 61 5.72 -25.44 22.59
CA ALA A 61 5.51 -24.10 22.08
C ALA A 61 4.66 -24.09 20.79
N GLU A 62 4.91 -25.03 19.88
CA GLU A 62 4.15 -25.19 18.65
C GLU A 62 2.68 -25.46 18.92
N LYS A 63 2.40 -26.45 19.78
CA LYS A 63 1.04 -26.77 20.23
C LYS A 63 0.35 -25.54 20.84
N THR A 64 1.04 -24.85 21.74
CA THR A 64 0.52 -23.66 22.42
C THR A 64 0.21 -22.51 21.43
N LEU A 65 1.05 -22.31 20.41
CA LEU A 65 0.80 -21.30 19.36
C LEU A 65 -0.35 -21.70 18.44
N SER A 66 -0.49 -22.99 18.11
CA SER A 66 -1.60 -23.51 17.32
C SER A 66 -2.94 -23.30 18.03
N GLU A 67 -3.00 -23.63 19.32
CA GLU A 67 -4.18 -23.41 20.17
C GLU A 67 -4.59 -21.93 20.22
N ALA A 68 -3.61 -21.03 20.41
CA ALA A 68 -3.88 -19.59 20.39
C ALA A 68 -4.38 -19.11 19.02
N GLY A 69 -3.82 -19.63 17.93
CA GLY A 69 -4.25 -19.32 16.57
C GLY A 69 -5.69 -19.78 16.30
N ALA A 70 -6.04 -20.99 16.73
CA ALA A 70 -7.40 -21.52 16.60
C ALA A 70 -8.41 -20.69 17.40
N ALA A 71 -8.08 -20.29 18.62
CA ALA A 71 -8.92 -19.41 19.44
C ALA A 71 -9.16 -18.04 18.78
N ILE A 72 -8.11 -17.42 18.23
CA ILE A 72 -8.23 -16.15 17.51
C ILE A 72 -9.10 -16.30 16.26
N LYS A 73 -8.90 -17.37 15.48
CA LYS A 73 -9.71 -17.66 14.29
C LYS A 73 -11.19 -17.81 14.63
N LYS A 74 -11.51 -18.54 15.71
CA LYS A 74 -12.89 -18.71 16.18
C LYS A 74 -13.56 -17.36 16.47
N VAL A 75 -12.86 -16.45 17.13
CA VAL A 75 -13.39 -15.09 17.39
C VAL A 75 -13.57 -14.31 16.09
N ILE A 76 -12.60 -14.37 15.18
CA ILE A 76 -12.66 -13.68 13.88
C ILE A 76 -13.89 -14.14 13.09
N ASP A 77 -14.11 -15.45 13.00
CA ASP A 77 -15.22 -16.03 12.26
C ASP A 77 -16.58 -15.69 12.92
N ALA A 78 -16.67 -15.83 14.25
CA ALA A 78 -17.90 -15.54 14.99
C ALA A 78 -18.29 -14.05 14.96
N ALA A 79 -17.31 -13.15 14.96
CA ALA A 79 -17.52 -11.71 14.89
C ALA A 79 -17.50 -11.15 13.47
N LYS A 80 -17.30 -12.00 12.44
CA LYS A 80 -17.10 -11.60 11.03
C LYS A 80 -16.04 -10.51 10.87
N LEU A 81 -14.99 -10.55 11.68
CA LEU A 81 -13.90 -9.57 11.66
C LEU A 81 -12.98 -9.84 10.47
N LYS A 82 -12.34 -8.80 9.95
CA LYS A 82 -11.23 -8.94 9.00
C LYS A 82 -9.92 -9.10 9.79
N PRO A 83 -8.97 -9.92 9.31
CA PRO A 83 -7.64 -10.02 9.92
C PRO A 83 -6.88 -8.68 10.01
N THR A 84 -7.28 -7.69 9.20
CA THR A 84 -6.73 -6.33 9.18
C THR A 84 -7.33 -5.39 10.23
N ASP A 85 -8.41 -5.80 10.90
CA ASP A 85 -9.11 -4.94 11.85
C ASP A 85 -8.24 -4.64 13.07
N ARG A 86 -8.29 -3.39 13.56
CA ARG A 86 -7.45 -2.93 14.69
C ARG A 86 -7.60 -3.81 15.94
N SER A 87 -8.77 -4.40 16.15
CA SER A 87 -9.09 -5.28 17.29
C SER A 87 -8.28 -6.58 17.31
N VAL A 88 -7.88 -7.11 16.13
CA VAL A 88 -7.21 -8.42 16.01
C VAL A 88 -5.85 -8.35 15.32
N ALA A 89 -5.60 -7.35 14.48
CA ALA A 89 -4.38 -7.24 13.67
C ALA A 89 -3.10 -7.21 14.51
N GLY A 90 -3.11 -6.51 15.66
CA GLY A 90 -1.97 -6.48 16.57
C GLY A 90 -1.65 -7.86 17.16
N LEU A 91 -2.70 -8.60 17.53
CA LEU A 91 -2.57 -9.94 18.12
C LEU A 91 -2.12 -10.97 17.08
N LEU A 92 -2.66 -10.91 15.86
CA LEU A 92 -2.23 -11.74 14.74
C LEU A 92 -0.75 -11.50 14.38
N ARG A 93 -0.30 -10.24 14.38
CA ARG A 93 1.13 -9.91 14.22
C ARG A 93 1.97 -10.52 15.33
N PHE A 94 1.51 -10.46 16.58
CA PHE A 94 2.22 -11.05 17.70
C PHE A 94 2.32 -12.59 17.59
N LEU A 95 1.23 -13.26 17.22
CA LEU A 95 1.22 -14.70 16.95
C LEU A 95 2.22 -15.07 15.84
N ALA A 96 2.17 -14.38 14.70
CA ALA A 96 3.06 -14.62 13.57
C ALA A 96 4.54 -14.40 13.93
N LEU A 97 4.83 -13.40 14.77
CA LEU A 97 6.19 -13.18 15.29
C LEU A 97 6.68 -14.36 16.13
N GLN A 98 5.85 -14.90 17.03
CA GLN A 98 6.24 -16.05 17.84
C GLN A 98 6.41 -17.32 17.00
N GLN A 99 5.54 -17.57 16.03
CA GLN A 99 5.68 -18.68 15.07
C GLN A 99 7.01 -18.57 14.30
N ARG A 100 7.35 -17.37 13.81
CA ARG A 100 8.63 -17.13 13.14
C ARG A 100 9.83 -17.39 14.06
N GLN A 101 9.77 -16.93 15.32
CA GLN A 101 10.83 -17.16 16.30
C GLN A 101 11.02 -18.65 16.59
N LEU A 102 9.91 -19.40 16.76
CA LEU A 102 9.95 -20.84 16.91
C LEU A 102 10.63 -21.51 15.72
N THR A 103 10.25 -21.18 14.48
CA THR A 103 10.87 -21.76 13.27
C THR A 103 12.37 -21.47 13.20
N ILE A 104 12.79 -20.23 13.47
CA ILE A 104 14.21 -19.85 13.48
C ILE A 104 14.97 -20.62 14.54
N LYS A 105 14.42 -20.73 15.77
CA LYS A 105 15.06 -21.44 16.88
C LYS A 105 15.13 -22.96 16.67
N ARG A 106 14.21 -23.55 15.89
CA ARG A 106 14.26 -24.95 15.42
C ARG A 106 15.26 -25.16 14.27
N GLY A 107 15.95 -24.12 13.77
CA GLY A 107 16.84 -24.22 12.61
C GLY A 107 16.12 -24.22 11.25
N GLY A 108 14.80 -24.02 11.24
CA GLY A 108 14.01 -23.91 10.02
C GLY A 108 14.09 -22.52 9.38
N LYS A 109 13.88 -22.45 8.07
CA LYS A 109 13.68 -21.17 7.36
C LYS A 109 12.19 -20.79 7.41
N PRO A 110 11.81 -19.62 7.94
CA PRO A 110 10.40 -19.22 8.00
C PRO A 110 9.75 -19.19 6.61
N LYS A 111 8.60 -19.88 6.46
CA LYS A 111 7.74 -19.76 5.28
C LYS A 111 7.13 -18.36 5.28
N PRO A 112 7.21 -17.58 4.18
CA PRO A 112 6.53 -16.29 4.10
C PRO A 112 5.02 -16.49 4.31
N ALA A 113 4.40 -15.64 5.14
CA ALA A 113 2.94 -15.64 5.32
C ALA A 113 2.25 -15.42 3.95
N PRO A 114 1.02 -15.93 3.76
CA PRO A 114 0.24 -15.62 2.57
C PRO A 114 -0.01 -14.11 2.53
N SER A 115 0.76 -13.41 1.71
CA SER A 115 0.49 -12.03 1.36
C SER A 115 -0.72 -12.02 0.45
N GLN A 116 -1.65 -11.08 0.67
CA GLN A 116 -2.69 -10.75 -0.29
C GLN A 116 -2.08 -10.66 -1.70
N ALA A 117 -2.79 -11.16 -2.70
CA ALA A 117 -2.29 -11.17 -4.08
C ALA A 117 -1.91 -9.74 -4.48
N VAL A 118 -0.64 -9.54 -4.88
CA VAL A 118 -0.12 -8.24 -5.28
C VAL A 118 -0.46 -8.02 -6.74
N SER A 119 -1.15 -6.91 -7.02
CA SER A 119 -1.50 -6.51 -8.37
C SER A 119 -0.31 -5.84 -9.05
N PHE A 120 0.04 -6.26 -10.26
CA PHE A 120 1.11 -5.58 -10.99
C PHE A 120 0.67 -4.18 -11.38
N VAL A 121 -0.53 -4.02 -11.93
CA VAL A 121 -1.04 -2.73 -12.39
C VAL A 121 -1.23 -1.74 -11.24
N LYS A 122 -1.78 -2.19 -10.10
CA LYS A 122 -2.14 -1.30 -8.99
C LYS A 122 -0.96 -1.03 -8.06
N ASP A 123 -0.14 -2.04 -7.77
CA ASP A 123 0.87 -1.94 -6.71
C ASP A 123 2.30 -1.77 -7.26
N VAL A 124 2.66 -2.48 -8.33
CA VAL A 124 4.05 -2.54 -8.84
C VAL A 124 4.33 -1.48 -9.90
N ALA A 125 3.45 -1.35 -10.90
CA ALA A 125 3.62 -0.44 -12.03
C ALA A 125 3.83 1.03 -11.60
N PRO A 126 3.11 1.58 -10.60
CA PRO A 126 3.36 2.95 -10.13
C PRO A 126 4.77 3.15 -9.56
N ILE A 127 5.34 2.13 -8.91
CA ILE A 127 6.71 2.17 -8.38
C ILE A 127 7.71 2.20 -9.55
N LEU A 128 7.54 1.31 -10.54
CA LEU A 128 8.41 1.26 -11.71
C LEU A 128 8.37 2.56 -12.52
N VAL A 129 7.18 3.11 -12.73
CA VAL A 129 6.97 4.37 -13.46
C VAL A 129 7.66 5.54 -12.75
N SER A 130 7.49 5.64 -11.43
CA SER A 130 8.01 6.77 -10.64
C SER A 130 9.51 6.68 -10.36
N ARG A 131 10.03 5.48 -10.10
CA ARG A 131 11.42 5.29 -9.66
C ARG A 131 12.39 4.86 -10.77
N CYS A 132 11.88 4.23 -11.84
CA CYS A 132 12.74 3.60 -12.85
C CYS A 132 12.55 4.20 -14.25
N GLY A 133 11.36 4.73 -14.54
CA GLY A 133 10.96 5.16 -15.89
C GLY A 133 11.85 6.23 -16.52
N ASN A 134 12.51 7.09 -15.73
CA ASN A 134 13.36 8.15 -16.28
C ASN A 134 14.57 7.61 -17.06
N CYS A 135 15.13 6.47 -16.64
CA CYS A 135 16.32 5.88 -17.26
C CYS A 135 15.99 4.60 -18.04
N HIS A 136 15.00 3.83 -17.59
CA HIS A 136 14.66 2.53 -18.16
C HIS A 136 13.38 2.57 -19.03
N ALA A 137 12.94 3.73 -19.50
CA ALA A 137 11.91 3.83 -20.53
C ALA A 137 12.55 4.09 -21.91
N ALA A 138 12.38 5.28 -22.47
CA ALA A 138 12.91 5.65 -23.78
C ALA A 138 14.44 5.50 -23.88
N ARG A 139 15.18 5.89 -22.83
CA ARG A 139 16.65 5.75 -22.77
C ARG A 139 17.11 4.30 -22.65
N ALA A 140 16.27 3.40 -22.14
CA ALA A 140 16.54 1.97 -22.01
C ALA A 140 17.94 1.65 -21.44
N SER A 141 18.37 2.34 -20.38
CA SER A 141 19.71 2.15 -19.79
C SER A 141 19.99 0.67 -19.52
N GLY A 142 21.16 0.18 -19.95
CA GLY A 142 21.50 -1.24 -19.86
C GLY A 142 20.63 -2.15 -20.75
N ARG A 143 20.06 -1.61 -21.83
CA ARG A 143 19.08 -2.25 -22.73
C ARG A 143 17.80 -2.74 -22.02
N LEU A 144 17.56 -2.27 -20.79
CA LEU A 144 16.42 -2.69 -19.97
C LEU A 144 15.26 -1.70 -20.11
N ARG A 145 14.08 -2.23 -20.46
CA ARG A 145 12.82 -1.49 -20.59
C ARG A 145 11.90 -1.82 -19.42
N LEU A 146 11.53 -0.82 -18.63
CA LEU A 146 10.63 -0.91 -17.47
C LEU A 146 9.36 -0.06 -17.66
N ASP A 147 9.11 0.39 -18.89
CA ASP A 147 7.94 1.19 -19.27
C ASP A 147 6.79 0.35 -19.86
N THR A 148 6.98 -0.96 -20.00
CA THR A 148 5.98 -1.95 -20.42
C THR A 148 6.24 -3.27 -19.69
N PHE A 149 5.22 -4.12 -19.54
CA PHE A 149 5.40 -5.45 -18.94
C PHE A 149 6.24 -6.39 -19.84
N ALA A 150 6.04 -6.30 -21.16
CA ALA A 150 6.84 -7.04 -22.14
C ALA A 150 8.32 -6.64 -22.11
N GLY A 151 8.63 -5.35 -21.93
CA GLY A 151 10.00 -4.88 -21.73
C GLY A 151 10.64 -5.44 -20.47
N LEU A 152 9.87 -5.45 -19.37
CA LEU A 152 10.35 -5.95 -18.08
C LEU A 152 10.69 -7.44 -18.12
N THR A 153 9.83 -8.24 -18.77
CA THR A 153 10.00 -9.68 -18.92
C THR A 153 11.11 -10.05 -19.89
N ARG A 154 11.29 -9.27 -20.98
CA ARG A 154 12.42 -9.43 -21.91
C ARG A 154 13.78 -9.25 -21.21
N GLY A 155 13.84 -8.39 -20.19
CA GLY A 155 15.08 -8.08 -19.50
C GLY A 155 15.97 -7.09 -20.26
N GLY A 156 17.26 -7.07 -19.92
CA GLY A 156 18.23 -6.13 -20.47
C GLY A 156 19.51 -6.82 -20.96
N ALA A 157 20.59 -6.06 -21.09
CA ALA A 157 21.88 -6.55 -21.56
C ALA A 157 22.46 -7.67 -20.68
N SER A 158 22.11 -7.69 -19.39
CA SER A 158 22.51 -8.74 -18.43
C SER A 158 21.52 -9.91 -18.35
N GLY A 159 20.59 -10.02 -19.32
CA GLY A 159 19.55 -11.05 -19.33
C GLY A 159 18.29 -10.68 -18.52
N PRO A 160 17.53 -11.68 -18.05
CA PRO A 160 16.26 -11.46 -17.36
C PRO A 160 16.42 -10.63 -16.08
N ALA A 161 15.62 -9.56 -15.95
CA ALA A 161 15.63 -8.73 -14.75
C ALA A 161 14.90 -9.39 -13.56
N ILE A 162 13.99 -10.33 -13.85
CA ILE A 162 13.14 -11.00 -12.87
C ILE A 162 13.22 -12.51 -13.08
N ARG A 163 13.29 -13.25 -11.98
CA ARG A 163 13.07 -14.69 -11.92
C ARG A 163 11.77 -14.94 -11.15
N ALA A 164 10.69 -15.24 -11.86
CA ALA A 164 9.38 -15.49 -11.26
C ALA A 164 9.48 -16.57 -10.17
N GLY A 165 8.82 -16.34 -9.03
CA GLY A 165 8.87 -17.21 -7.86
C GLY A 165 10.14 -17.08 -7.00
N ASN A 166 11.19 -16.42 -7.49
CA ASN A 166 12.46 -16.29 -6.77
C ASN A 166 12.97 -14.83 -6.70
N PRO A 167 12.46 -14.05 -5.73
CA PRO A 167 12.90 -12.67 -5.52
C PRO A 167 14.40 -12.57 -5.21
N LYS A 168 14.96 -13.51 -4.44
CA LYS A 168 16.36 -13.46 -4.02
C LYS A 168 17.33 -13.65 -5.18
N ALA A 169 16.95 -14.42 -6.19
CA ALA A 169 17.74 -14.64 -7.39
C ALA A 169 17.42 -13.64 -8.52
N SER A 170 16.49 -12.70 -8.30
CA SER A 170 16.09 -11.72 -9.31
C SER A 170 17.05 -10.52 -9.33
N PRO A 171 17.73 -10.22 -10.45
CA PRO A 171 18.65 -9.08 -10.53
C PRO A 171 18.02 -7.74 -10.16
N LEU A 172 16.73 -7.52 -10.49
CA LEU A 172 15.99 -6.34 -10.08
C LEU A 172 16.01 -6.16 -8.55
N MET A 173 15.74 -7.23 -7.79
CA MET A 173 15.72 -7.20 -6.32
C MET A 173 17.11 -6.91 -5.75
N LEU A 174 18.15 -7.54 -6.30
CA LEU A 174 19.53 -7.30 -5.88
C LEU A 174 19.92 -5.83 -6.06
N ARG A 175 19.50 -5.20 -7.16
CA ARG A 175 19.81 -3.79 -7.45
C ARG A 175 19.02 -2.82 -6.57
N ILE A 176 17.75 -3.05 -6.30
CA ILE A 176 16.95 -2.12 -5.47
C ILE A 176 17.23 -2.25 -3.96
N ALA A 177 17.71 -3.42 -3.52
CA ALA A 177 18.04 -3.69 -2.12
C ALA A 177 19.53 -3.57 -1.78
N ALA A 178 20.39 -3.24 -2.76
CA ALA A 178 21.82 -3.07 -2.52
C ALA A 178 22.10 -1.93 -1.55
N THR A 179 23.03 -2.15 -0.63
CA THR A 179 23.50 -1.14 0.34
C THR A 179 24.54 -0.20 -0.26
N ASN A 180 25.36 -0.70 -1.20
CA ASN A 180 26.35 0.11 -1.90
C ASN A 180 25.65 1.04 -2.92
N ALA A 181 25.77 2.36 -2.71
CA ALA A 181 25.17 3.38 -3.57
C ALA A 181 25.57 3.28 -5.05
N ASN A 182 26.78 2.82 -5.35
CA ASN A 182 27.26 2.66 -6.73
C ASN A 182 26.60 1.49 -7.47
N GLN A 183 26.05 0.52 -6.73
CA GLN A 183 25.38 -0.66 -7.27
C GLN A 183 23.85 -0.55 -7.17
N ARG A 184 23.36 0.25 -6.21
CA ARG A 184 21.95 0.46 -5.89
C ARG A 184 21.23 1.21 -6.99
N MET A 185 19.99 0.79 -7.26
CA MET A 185 19.05 1.54 -8.08
C MET A 185 17.98 2.19 -7.19
N PRO A 186 17.55 3.43 -7.49
CA PRO A 186 18.04 4.31 -8.56
C PRO A 186 19.43 4.89 -8.26
N LYS A 187 20.32 4.94 -9.27
CA LYS A 187 21.74 5.33 -9.12
C LYS A 187 21.95 6.76 -8.56
N ASN A 188 21.16 7.72 -9.06
CA ASN A 188 21.22 9.13 -8.65
C ASN A 188 19.90 9.58 -8.00
N GLY A 189 19.23 8.68 -7.29
CA GLY A 189 17.93 8.94 -6.69
C GLY A 189 17.78 8.35 -5.30
N ALA A 190 16.73 8.82 -4.61
CA ALA A 190 16.34 8.29 -3.32
C ALA A 190 16.13 6.76 -3.41
N ALA A 191 16.57 6.06 -2.36
CA ALA A 191 16.31 4.63 -2.24
C ALA A 191 14.80 4.34 -2.22
N LEU A 192 14.43 3.16 -2.70
CA LEU A 192 13.06 2.67 -2.51
C LEU A 192 12.82 2.47 -1.02
N THR A 193 11.59 2.72 -0.58
CA THR A 193 11.22 2.42 0.80
C THR A 193 11.16 0.91 1.02
N GLY A 194 11.31 0.47 2.27
CA GLY A 194 11.18 -0.96 2.61
C GLY A 194 9.85 -1.55 2.13
N THR A 195 8.76 -0.77 2.21
CA THR A 195 7.44 -1.16 1.68
C THR A 195 7.46 -1.35 0.16
N GLN A 196 8.07 -0.44 -0.60
CA GLN A 196 8.17 -0.55 -2.06
C GLN A 196 8.98 -1.79 -2.47
N ILE A 197 10.10 -2.05 -1.80
CA ILE A 197 10.92 -3.25 -2.03
C ILE A 197 10.13 -4.51 -1.69
N ALA A 198 9.39 -4.52 -0.57
CA ALA A 198 8.55 -5.64 -0.17
C ALA A 198 7.42 -5.91 -1.16
N THR A 199 6.75 -4.87 -1.68
CA THR A 199 5.70 -5.00 -2.70
C THR A 199 6.24 -5.69 -3.96
N ILE A 200 7.38 -5.22 -4.50
CA ILE A 200 8.00 -5.84 -5.68
C ILE A 200 8.44 -7.27 -5.37
N GLY A 201 9.06 -7.50 -4.22
CA GLY A 201 9.52 -8.82 -3.79
C GLY A 201 8.38 -9.82 -3.65
N ASN A 202 7.26 -9.42 -3.03
CA ASN A 202 6.08 -10.27 -2.87
C ASN A 202 5.44 -10.60 -4.22
N TRP A 203 5.32 -9.61 -5.11
CA TRP A 203 4.82 -9.84 -6.46
C TRP A 203 5.68 -10.84 -7.25
N ILE A 204 7.00 -10.72 -7.18
CA ILE A 204 7.91 -11.69 -7.80
C ILE A 204 7.73 -13.08 -7.17
N ALA A 205 7.62 -13.17 -5.83
CA ALA A 205 7.39 -14.43 -5.12
C ALA A 205 6.09 -15.11 -5.55
N GLN A 206 5.06 -14.34 -5.88
CA GLN A 206 3.76 -14.81 -6.37
C GLN A 206 3.76 -15.16 -7.87
N GLY A 207 4.94 -15.19 -8.51
CA GLY A 207 5.10 -15.60 -9.90
C GLY A 207 5.16 -14.45 -10.90
N ALA A 208 5.33 -13.20 -10.44
CA ALA A 208 5.48 -12.02 -11.30
C ALA A 208 4.34 -11.88 -12.35
N LYS A 209 3.10 -12.19 -11.95
CA LYS A 209 1.93 -12.21 -12.84
C LYS A 209 1.55 -10.81 -13.32
N PHE A 210 1.10 -10.71 -14.56
CA PHE A 210 0.54 -9.48 -15.13
C PHE A 210 -0.98 -9.55 -15.13
N ASP A 211 -1.61 -8.51 -14.59
CA ASP A 211 -3.06 -8.36 -14.45
C ASP A 211 -3.59 -7.14 -15.23
N GLY A 212 -2.84 -6.67 -16.24
CA GLY A 212 -3.22 -5.55 -17.09
C GLY A 212 -3.65 -5.97 -18.50
N ASN A 213 -4.19 -5.02 -19.25
CA ASN A 213 -4.62 -5.24 -20.63
C ASN A 213 -3.46 -4.93 -21.60
N GLY A 214 -2.86 -5.99 -22.16
CA GLY A 214 -1.76 -5.90 -23.14
C GLY A 214 -0.37 -5.66 -22.52
N ALA A 215 0.53 -6.64 -22.67
CA ALA A 215 1.88 -6.56 -22.10
C ALA A 215 2.76 -5.43 -22.69
N ASN A 216 2.45 -4.97 -23.91
CA ASN A 216 3.14 -3.87 -24.58
C ASN A 216 2.55 -2.48 -24.24
N THR A 217 1.46 -2.43 -23.48
CA THR A 217 0.85 -1.17 -23.05
C THR A 217 1.82 -0.41 -22.13
N LYS A 218 1.93 0.91 -22.34
CA LYS A 218 2.79 1.76 -21.52
C LYS A 218 2.30 1.76 -20.08
N LEU A 219 3.18 1.47 -19.11
CA LEU A 219 2.79 1.43 -17.71
C LEU A 219 2.23 2.77 -17.21
N ARG A 220 2.66 3.90 -17.80
CA ARG A 220 2.14 5.24 -17.51
C ARG A 220 0.66 5.42 -17.89
N SER A 221 0.16 4.66 -18.88
CA SER A 221 -1.22 4.75 -19.35
C SER A 221 -2.14 3.70 -18.68
N LEU A 222 -1.58 2.79 -17.89
CA LEU A 222 -2.37 1.84 -17.12
C LEU A 222 -3.05 2.59 -15.96
N LYS A 223 -4.26 3.10 -16.20
CA LYS A 223 -5.19 3.46 -15.12
C LYS A 223 -5.63 2.17 -14.44
N SER A 224 -5.51 2.11 -13.11
CA SER A 224 -6.14 1.07 -12.31
C SER A 224 -7.64 1.02 -12.64
N ALA A 225 -8.16 -0.19 -12.92
CA ALA A 225 -9.58 -0.41 -13.26
C ALA A 225 -10.56 0.04 -12.16
N ASP A 226 -10.06 0.32 -10.96
CA ASP A 226 -10.86 0.72 -9.80
C ASP A 226 -10.86 2.25 -9.56
N GLY A 227 -10.29 3.06 -10.46
CA GLY A 227 -10.25 4.52 -10.30
C GLY A 227 -9.44 5.04 -9.11
N GLY A 228 -8.90 4.16 -8.27
CA GLY A 228 -8.04 4.50 -7.14
C GLY A 228 -6.66 4.94 -7.64
N THR A 229 -6.46 6.26 -7.70
CA THR A 229 -5.12 6.82 -7.80
C THR A 229 -4.39 6.44 -6.51
N PRO A 230 -3.19 5.81 -6.55
CA PRO A 230 -2.38 5.67 -5.35
C PRO A 230 -2.23 7.04 -4.72
N LYS A 231 -2.39 7.15 -3.39
CA LYS A 231 -2.14 8.36 -2.62
C LYS A 231 -0.62 8.65 -2.61
N GLY A 232 -0.05 8.88 -3.78
CA GLY A 232 1.13 9.68 -3.98
C GLY A 232 0.76 11.13 -3.67
N THR A 233 1.78 11.90 -3.31
CA THR A 233 1.73 13.37 -3.11
C THR A 233 0.64 14.02 -3.98
N PRO A 234 -0.20 14.91 -3.40
CA PRO A 234 -1.31 15.51 -4.13
C PRO A 234 -0.87 15.93 -5.52
N LYS A 235 -1.50 15.36 -6.55
CA LYS A 235 -1.38 15.88 -7.91
C LYS A 235 -1.70 17.37 -7.80
N PRO A 236 -0.82 18.29 -8.21
CA PRO A 236 -1.21 19.69 -8.31
C PRO A 236 -2.50 19.70 -9.12
N GLY A 237 -3.58 20.21 -8.54
CA GLY A 237 -4.83 20.38 -9.27
C GLY A 237 -4.54 21.12 -10.56
N THR A 238 -5.38 20.93 -11.59
CA THR A 238 -5.23 21.66 -12.85
C THR A 238 -5.15 23.16 -12.53
N VAL A 239 -3.94 23.72 -12.54
CA VAL A 239 -3.75 25.13 -12.25
C VAL A 239 -4.31 25.87 -13.46
N LYS A 240 -5.44 26.54 -13.28
CA LYS A 240 -5.92 27.48 -14.27
C LYS A 240 -4.95 28.65 -14.26
N VAL A 241 -4.17 28.82 -15.34
CA VAL A 241 -3.31 29.97 -15.50
C VAL A 241 -4.21 31.20 -15.65
N ALA A 242 -4.31 31.99 -14.58
CA ALA A 242 -5.04 33.24 -14.61
C ALA A 242 -4.20 34.32 -15.30
N LYS A 243 -4.86 35.25 -16.00
CA LYS A 243 -4.20 36.41 -16.59
C LYS A 243 -3.68 37.32 -15.46
N ALA A 244 -2.45 37.83 -15.62
CA ALA A 244 -1.86 38.74 -14.64
C ALA A 244 -2.72 40.01 -14.51
N THR A 245 -2.97 40.41 -13.27
CA THR A 245 -3.74 41.61 -12.91
C THR A 245 -2.86 42.84 -12.71
N GLY A 246 -1.54 42.66 -12.67
CA GLY A 246 -0.55 43.71 -12.45
C GLY A 246 -0.41 44.14 -10.98
N ARG A 247 -1.18 43.53 -10.07
CA ARG A 247 -1.15 43.81 -8.63
C ARG A 247 -0.45 42.71 -7.83
N GLU A 248 0.04 41.67 -8.51
CA GLU A 248 0.76 40.57 -7.89
C GLU A 248 2.11 41.03 -7.33
N LYS A 249 2.40 40.67 -6.07
CA LYS A 249 3.67 40.98 -5.40
C LYS A 249 4.70 39.85 -5.52
N VAL A 250 4.70 39.11 -6.62
CA VAL A 250 5.55 37.92 -6.81
C VAL A 250 6.97 38.36 -7.17
N SER A 251 7.94 37.92 -6.37
CA SER A 251 9.36 38.13 -6.64
C SER A 251 9.93 36.92 -7.37
N PHE A 252 10.50 37.13 -8.54
CA PHE A 252 11.13 36.04 -9.28
C PHE A 252 12.21 35.35 -8.44
N VAL A 253 13.11 36.12 -7.82
CA VAL A 253 14.24 35.58 -7.05
C VAL A 253 13.78 34.78 -5.83
N LYS A 254 12.73 35.23 -5.14
CA LYS A 254 12.28 34.59 -3.88
C LYS A 254 11.27 33.46 -4.13
N ASP A 255 10.36 33.64 -5.09
CA ASP A 255 9.17 32.79 -5.22
C ASP A 255 9.26 31.83 -6.41
N VAL A 256 10.01 32.16 -7.45
CA VAL A 256 10.03 31.41 -8.72
C VAL A 256 11.36 30.69 -8.93
N ALA A 257 12.47 31.39 -8.77
CA ALA A 257 13.81 30.89 -9.05
C ALA A 257 14.16 29.61 -8.25
N PRO A 258 13.87 29.48 -6.94
CA PRO A 258 14.21 28.27 -6.18
C PRO A 258 13.52 27.00 -6.72
N THR A 259 12.28 27.15 -7.19
CA THR A 259 11.51 26.06 -7.80
C THR A 259 12.12 25.63 -9.13
N LEU A 260 12.46 26.60 -9.99
CA LEU A 260 13.07 26.34 -11.29
C LEU A 260 14.47 25.72 -11.16
N THR A 261 15.27 26.16 -10.19
CA THR A 261 16.61 25.60 -9.95
C THR A 261 16.53 24.17 -9.41
N THR A 262 15.62 23.91 -8.48
CA THR A 262 15.46 22.58 -7.87
C THR A 262 14.91 21.55 -8.85
N LEU A 263 13.92 21.93 -9.67
CA LEU A 263 13.19 20.98 -10.50
C LEU A 263 13.74 20.90 -11.93
N CYS A 264 14.26 21.99 -12.47
CA CYS A 264 14.48 22.13 -13.92
C CYS A 264 15.96 22.36 -14.29
N ALA A 265 16.73 23.05 -13.45
CA ALA A 265 18.12 23.42 -13.79
C ALA A 265 19.06 22.22 -13.94
N THR A 266 18.74 21.04 -13.39
CA THR A 266 19.51 19.81 -13.68
C THR A 266 19.52 19.46 -15.17
N CYS A 267 18.48 19.83 -15.92
CA CYS A 267 18.38 19.56 -17.36
C CYS A 267 18.62 20.81 -18.23
N HIS A 268 18.40 22.01 -17.69
CA HIS A 268 18.45 23.27 -18.46
C HIS A 268 19.47 24.29 -17.94
N GLY A 269 20.22 24.03 -16.88
CA GLY A 269 21.09 25.00 -16.20
C GLY A 269 22.58 25.01 -16.62
N GLY A 270 22.94 24.53 -17.81
CA GLY A 270 24.34 24.42 -18.26
C GLY A 270 24.53 24.64 -19.77
N ARG A 271 25.77 24.46 -20.27
CA ARG A 271 26.19 24.76 -21.66
C ARG A 271 25.42 24.05 -22.78
N ASN A 272 24.58 23.06 -22.46
CA ASN A 272 23.76 22.31 -23.43
C ASN A 272 22.32 22.13 -22.91
N GLY A 273 21.61 23.25 -22.68
CA GLY A 273 20.17 23.23 -22.43
C GLY A 273 19.46 22.45 -23.53
N ARG A 274 18.69 21.42 -23.16
CA ARG A 274 18.02 20.57 -24.15
C ARG A 274 16.86 21.34 -24.79
N GLY A 275 16.77 21.30 -26.12
CA GLY A 275 15.63 21.82 -26.87
C GLY A 275 15.56 23.35 -26.97
N GLY A 276 16.71 24.04 -27.00
CA GLY A 276 16.77 25.50 -27.13
C GLY A 276 16.65 26.25 -25.80
N PHE A 277 15.95 25.65 -24.84
CA PHE A 277 15.66 26.27 -23.55
C PHE A 277 16.82 26.18 -22.53
N SER A 278 17.18 27.33 -21.96
CA SER A 278 18.27 27.45 -20.97
C SER A 278 17.85 28.27 -19.74
N LEU A 279 18.11 27.70 -18.57
CA LEU A 279 17.94 28.32 -17.24
C LEU A 279 19.26 28.85 -16.67
N ALA A 280 20.33 28.89 -17.48
CA ALA A 280 21.64 29.35 -17.01
C ALA A 280 21.64 30.83 -16.60
N THR A 281 20.83 31.66 -17.27
CA THR A 281 20.60 33.07 -16.93
C THR A 281 19.12 33.41 -17.06
N PHE A 282 18.68 34.48 -16.38
CA PHE A 282 17.31 34.97 -16.49
C PHE A 282 16.96 35.38 -17.94
N GLU A 283 17.91 35.97 -18.65
CA GLU A 283 17.73 36.34 -20.06
C GLU A 283 17.55 35.11 -20.96
N SER A 284 18.32 34.04 -20.73
CA SER A 284 18.19 32.80 -21.50
C SER A 284 16.84 32.11 -21.24
N LEU A 285 16.32 32.22 -20.02
CA LEU A 285 15.00 31.72 -19.65
C LEU A 285 13.88 32.42 -20.43
N LEU A 286 13.99 33.73 -20.64
CA LEU A 286 12.98 34.52 -21.36
C LEU A 286 13.06 34.36 -22.88
N ARG A 287 14.24 34.02 -23.41
CA ARG A 287 14.45 33.83 -24.85
C ARG A 287 13.73 32.60 -25.39
N GLY A 288 13.54 31.57 -24.55
CA GLY A 288 12.88 30.31 -24.92
C GLY A 288 13.84 29.26 -25.46
#